data_AF-X1T298-F1
#
_entry.id   AF-X1T298-F1
#
_cell.length_a   1.000
_cell.length_b   1.000
_cell.length_c   1.000
_cell.angle_alpha   90.00
_cell.angle_beta   90.00
_cell.angle_gamma   90.00
#
_symmetry.space_group_name_H-M   'P 1'
#
loop_
_entity.id
_entity.type
_entity.pdbx_description
1 polymer ?
#
loop_
_entity_poly.entity_id
_entity_poly.type
_entity_poly.pdbx_seq_one_letter_code
_entity_poly.pdbx_strand_id
1 'polypeptide(L)'
;TSFLDINENESWDEGEPKGPLPVATEIRFGKGTLVLASDPSIMTNSMVGRDDNYNFMKYLTSPNGERVGVLIDNSHLTKTPLDVSKTRLTGVREILSTPYPLLGIVALIFVVVSRYTLKKGESND
;
A
#
# COMPACT_ATOMS: atom_id res chain seq x y z
N THR A 1 6.33 9.46 -30.35
CA THR A 1 6.45 10.87 -29.91
C THR A 1 5.55 11.05 -28.70
N SER A 2 6.07 11.56 -27.58
CA SER A 2 5.25 11.84 -26.40
C SER A 2 4.56 13.20 -26.51
N PHE A 3 3.37 13.28 -25.92
CA PHE A 3 2.60 14.49 -25.74
C PHE A 3 1.88 14.44 -24.39
N LEU A 4 1.54 15.61 -23.85
CA LEU A 4 0.72 15.69 -22.66
C LEU A 4 -0.74 15.75 -23.09
N ASP A 5 -1.43 14.62 -22.96
CA ASP A 5 -2.86 14.49 -23.22
C ASP A 5 -3.64 15.17 -22.09
N ILE A 6 -4.17 16.36 -22.38
CA ILE A 6 -4.85 17.20 -21.38
C ILE A 6 -6.32 16.79 -21.26
N ASN A 7 -6.91 16.26 -22.34
CA ASN A 7 -8.33 15.90 -22.37
C ASN A 7 -8.60 14.39 -22.24
N GLU A 8 -7.54 13.60 -22.09
CA GLU A 8 -7.54 12.16 -21.88
C GLU A 8 -8.19 11.38 -23.04
N ASN A 9 -8.05 11.86 -24.29
CA ASN A 9 -8.61 11.20 -25.47
C ASN A 9 -7.64 10.24 -26.19
N GLU A 10 -6.47 10.01 -25.60
CA GLU A 10 -5.39 9.15 -26.09
C GLU A 10 -4.78 9.59 -27.43
N SER A 11 -5.11 10.80 -27.89
CA SER A 11 -4.69 11.38 -29.16
C SER A 11 -4.10 12.76 -28.93
N TRP A 12 -3.14 13.15 -29.77
CA TRP A 12 -2.62 14.50 -29.66
C TRP A 12 -3.56 15.50 -30.32
N ASP A 13 -3.93 16.54 -29.60
CA ASP A 13 -4.72 17.66 -30.11
C ASP A 13 -3.90 18.93 -30.34
N GLU A 14 -4.41 19.79 -31.24
CA GLU A 14 -3.78 21.06 -31.53
C GLU A 14 -3.72 21.94 -30.27
N GLY A 15 -2.50 22.34 -29.89
CA GLY A 15 -2.23 23.13 -28.68
C GLY A 15 -1.71 22.30 -27.50
N GLU A 16 -1.76 20.98 -27.56
CA GLU A 16 -1.20 20.14 -26.50
C GLU A 16 0.34 20.14 -26.52
N PRO A 17 0.99 20.17 -25.33
CA PRO A 17 2.43 20.12 -25.23
C PRO A 17 3.03 18.86 -25.87
N LYS A 18 3.97 19.07 -26.79
CA LYS A 18 4.81 18.01 -27.36
C LYS A 18 6.23 18.14 -26.85
N GLY A 19 6.89 17.01 -26.69
CA GLY A 19 8.33 16.95 -26.41
C GLY A 19 8.74 15.56 -25.98
N PRO A 20 10.01 15.34 -25.63
CA PRO A 20 10.33 14.31 -24.66
C PRO A 20 9.75 14.75 -23.30
N LEU A 21 8.83 13.96 -22.75
CA LEU A 21 8.28 14.13 -21.40
C LEU A 21 8.83 12.99 -20.54
N PRO A 22 10.05 13.13 -19.98
CA PRO A 22 10.67 12.05 -19.21
C PRO A 22 9.85 11.79 -17.93
N VAL A 23 9.44 10.54 -17.76
CA VAL A 23 8.66 10.08 -16.58
C VAL A 23 9.50 9.24 -15.61
N ALA A 24 10.73 8.91 -16.00
CA ALA A 24 11.70 8.24 -15.15
C ALA A 24 13.13 8.67 -15.54
N THR A 25 14.03 8.71 -14.56
CA THR A 25 15.45 9.00 -14.78
C THR A 25 16.33 8.20 -13.83
N GLU A 26 17.56 7.92 -14.27
CA GLU A 26 18.57 7.20 -13.50
C GLU A 26 19.79 8.10 -13.34
N ILE A 27 20.29 8.23 -12.10
CA ILE A 27 21.44 9.06 -11.76
C ILE A 27 22.39 8.23 -10.90
N ARG A 28 23.67 8.18 -11.27
CA ARG A 28 24.72 7.59 -10.41
C ARG A 28 24.99 8.50 -9.22
N PHE A 29 24.88 7.94 -8.01
CA PHE A 29 25.10 8.68 -6.78
C PHE A 29 26.02 7.88 -5.84
N GLY A 30 27.24 8.38 -5.63
CA GLY A 30 28.26 7.69 -4.85
C GLY A 30 28.58 6.30 -5.43
N LYS A 31 28.35 5.24 -4.65
CA LYS A 31 28.55 3.83 -5.06
C LYS A 31 27.27 3.15 -5.55
N GLY A 32 26.16 3.88 -5.62
CA GLY A 32 24.86 3.33 -5.99
C GLY A 32 24.20 4.12 -7.12
N THR A 33 22.93 3.78 -7.34
CA THR A 33 22.08 4.38 -8.34
C THR A 33 20.84 4.97 -7.66
N LEU A 34 20.53 6.22 -7.99
CA LEU A 34 19.26 6.84 -7.66
C LEU A 34 18.36 6.77 -8.89
N VAL A 35 17.17 6.20 -8.72
CA VAL A 35 16.13 6.19 -9.74
C VAL A 35 15.00 7.08 -9.26
N LEU A 36 14.58 8.01 -10.11
CA LEU A 36 13.40 8.84 -9.87
C LEU A 36 12.34 8.47 -10.90
N ALA A 37 11.14 8.15 -10.43
CA ALA A 37 9.97 7.89 -11.26
C ALA A 37 8.85 8.86 -10.85
N SER A 38 8.19 9.46 -11.83
CA SER A 38 7.22 10.53 -11.61
C SER A 38 5.90 10.04 -11.02
N ASP A 39 5.53 8.78 -11.25
CA ASP A 39 4.29 8.20 -10.73
C ASP A 39 4.57 6.97 -9.84
N PRO A 40 4.41 7.07 -8.50
CA PRO A 40 4.55 5.93 -7.60
C PRO A 40 3.39 4.94 -7.72
N SER A 41 2.28 5.30 -8.38
CA SER A 41 1.08 4.45 -8.50
C SER A 41 1.35 3.14 -9.23
N ILE A 42 2.35 3.11 -10.12
CA ILE A 42 2.78 1.92 -10.89
C ILE A 42 3.18 0.73 -9.99
N MET A 43 3.54 1.01 -8.73
CA MET A 43 3.92 -0.01 -7.74
C MET A 43 2.73 -0.54 -6.92
N THR A 44 1.53 0.03 -7.07
CA THR A 44 0.35 -0.38 -6.31
C THR A 44 -0.18 -1.74 -6.77
N ASN A 45 -0.88 -2.44 -5.89
CA ASN A 45 -1.44 -3.77 -6.18
C ASN A 45 -2.35 -3.79 -7.42
N SER A 46 -3.05 -2.69 -7.71
CA SER A 46 -3.94 -2.57 -8.86
C SER A 46 -3.20 -2.26 -10.17
N MET A 47 -2.03 -1.61 -10.10
CA MET A 47 -1.29 -1.16 -11.28
C MET A 47 -0.10 -2.07 -11.62
N VAL A 48 0.47 -2.78 -10.65
CA VAL A 48 1.68 -3.59 -10.87
C VAL A 48 1.50 -4.67 -11.93
N GLY A 49 0.30 -5.24 -12.06
CA GLY A 49 -0.05 -6.24 -13.06
C GLY A 49 -0.61 -5.66 -14.37
N ARG A 50 -0.73 -4.33 -14.47
CA ARG A 50 -1.22 -3.64 -15.66
C ARG A 50 -0.05 -3.31 -16.57
N ASP A 51 -0.22 -3.56 -17.86
CA ASP A 51 0.80 -3.34 -18.89
C ASP A 51 2.17 -3.95 -18.47
N ASP A 52 3.26 -3.24 -18.70
CA ASP A 52 4.62 -3.70 -18.37
C ASP A 52 5.16 -3.17 -17.02
N ASN A 53 4.29 -2.70 -16.12
CA ASN A 53 4.70 -2.15 -14.83
C ASN A 53 5.53 -3.15 -14.01
N TYR A 54 5.14 -4.43 -14.00
CA TYR A 54 5.90 -5.47 -13.32
C TYR A 54 7.32 -5.64 -13.88
N ASN A 55 7.46 -5.64 -15.21
CA ASN A 55 8.75 -5.78 -15.88
C ASN A 55 9.66 -4.57 -15.61
N PHE A 56 9.09 -3.36 -15.64
CA PHE A 56 9.79 -2.14 -15.24
C PHE A 56 10.30 -2.22 -13.79
N MET A 57 9.46 -2.65 -12.84
CA MET A 57 9.88 -2.82 -11.45
C MET A 57 10.96 -3.89 -11.26
N LYS A 58 10.90 -4.97 -12.04
CA LYS A 58 11.94 -6.01 -12.03
C LYS A 58 13.27 -5.48 -12.57
N TYR A 59 13.25 -4.65 -13.61
CA TYR A 59 14.44 -3.98 -14.13
C TYR A 59 15.09 -3.09 -13.07
N LEU A 60 14.30 -2.30 -12.32
CA LEU A 60 14.81 -1.41 -11.29
C LEU A 60 15.38 -2.12 -10.06
N THR A 61 14.78 -3.25 -9.67
CA THR A 61 15.13 -3.96 -8.41
C THR A 61 16.10 -5.12 -8.61
N SER A 62 16.23 -5.61 -9.84
CA SER A 62 17.14 -6.70 -10.19
C SER A 62 17.72 -6.49 -11.59
N PRO A 63 18.48 -5.39 -11.82
CA PRO A 63 19.20 -5.19 -13.06
C PRO A 63 20.08 -6.42 -13.33
N ASN A 64 19.90 -7.04 -14.50
CA ASN A 64 20.58 -8.27 -14.92
C ASN A 64 20.28 -9.53 -14.08
N GLY A 65 19.18 -9.53 -13.30
CA GLY A 65 18.73 -10.69 -12.53
C GLY A 65 19.39 -10.87 -11.17
N GLU A 66 20.31 -9.99 -10.78
CA GLU A 66 20.90 -9.96 -9.44
C GLU A 66 20.07 -9.08 -8.51
N ARG A 67 19.71 -9.60 -7.33
CA ARG A 67 19.01 -8.79 -6.32
C ARG A 67 19.99 -7.79 -5.72
N VAL A 68 19.76 -6.51 -5.98
CA VAL A 68 20.46 -5.41 -5.31
C VAL A 68 19.67 -4.95 -4.10
N GLY A 69 20.36 -4.38 -3.11
CA GLY A 69 19.69 -3.70 -2.00
C GLY A 69 18.98 -2.46 -2.50
N VAL A 70 17.64 -2.45 -2.45
CA VAL A 70 16.81 -1.33 -2.90
C VAL A 70 16.30 -0.56 -1.69
N LEU A 71 16.48 0.76 -1.71
CA LEU A 71 15.92 1.67 -0.73
C LEU A 71 14.79 2.47 -1.40
N ILE A 72 13.63 2.53 -0.75
CA ILE A 72 12.47 3.28 -1.23
C ILE A 72 12.27 4.48 -0.30
N ASP A 73 12.27 5.68 -0.86
CA ASP A 73 11.93 6.89 -0.12
C ASP A 73 10.41 7.05 -0.03
N ASN A 74 9.89 7.06 1.20
CA ASN A 74 8.47 7.29 1.50
C ASN A 74 8.26 8.63 2.26
N SER A 75 9.32 9.41 2.47
CA SER A 75 9.21 10.64 3.26
C SER A 75 8.37 11.72 2.56
N HIS A 76 8.33 11.69 1.23
CA HIS A 76 7.61 12.66 0.39
C HIS A 76 6.20 12.20 -0.01
N LEU A 77 5.75 11.00 0.36
CA LEU A 77 4.37 10.58 0.07
C LEU A 77 3.39 11.32 0.99
N THR A 78 2.43 12.00 0.38
CA THR A 78 1.33 12.66 1.09
C THR A 78 0.51 11.62 1.84
N LYS A 79 0.63 11.58 3.17
CA LYS A 79 -0.15 10.67 4.01
C LYS A 79 -1.61 11.11 4.01
N THR A 80 -2.50 10.24 3.56
CA THR A 80 -3.94 10.49 3.62
C THR A 80 -4.50 10.05 4.98
N PRO A 81 -5.65 10.59 5.44
CA PRO A 81 -6.32 10.11 6.65
C PRO A 81 -6.67 8.61 6.62
N LEU A 82 -6.84 8.04 5.41
CA LEU A 82 -7.09 6.61 5.21
C LEU A 82 -5.87 5.76 5.58
N ASP A 83 -4.65 6.27 5.38
CA ASP A 83 -3.42 5.56 5.75
C ASP A 83 -3.27 5.44 7.27
N VAL A 84 -3.71 6.47 8.00
CA VAL A 84 -3.77 6.46 9.48
C VAL A 84 -4.80 5.47 10.00
N SER A 85 -5.95 5.35 9.31
CA SER A 85 -7.00 4.40 9.71
C SER A 85 -6.59 2.95 9.47
N LYS A 86 -5.93 2.67 8.34
CA LYS A 86 -5.40 1.33 8.04
C LYS A 86 -4.34 0.90 9.05
N THR A 87 -3.40 1.78 9.39
CA THR A 87 -2.36 1.48 10.39
C THR A 87 -2.95 1.18 11.77
N ARG A 88 -3.99 1.92 12.18
CA ARG A 88 -4.72 1.63 13.42
C ARG A 88 -5.43 0.27 13.38
N LEU A 89 -6.09 -0.07 12.27
CA LEU A 89 -6.73 -1.38 12.11
C LEU A 89 -5.72 -2.53 12.17
N THR A 90 -4.56 -2.37 11.51
CA THR A 90 -3.50 -3.38 11.53
C THR A 90 -3.00 -3.60 12.95
N GLY A 91 -2.78 -2.52 13.72
CA GLY A 91 -2.36 -2.62 15.13
C GLY A 91 -3.40 -3.33 16.01
N VAL A 92 -4.69 -3.01 15.85
CA VAL A 92 -5.77 -3.71 16.58
C VAL A 92 -5.81 -5.19 16.21
N ARG A 93 -5.70 -5.51 14.92
CA ARG A 93 -5.67 -6.90 14.45
C ARG A 93 -4.47 -7.67 15.00
N GLU A 94 -3.30 -7.05 15.04
CA GLU A 94 -2.08 -7.67 15.54
C GLU A 94 -2.20 -8.00 17.03
N ILE A 95 -2.72 -7.07 17.83
CA ILE A 95 -3.03 -7.30 19.25
C ILE A 95 -4.01 -8.47 19.40
N LEU A 96 -5.10 -8.49 18.62
CA LEU A 96 -6.11 -9.55 18.67
C LEU A 96 -5.61 -10.91 18.16
N SER A 97 -4.56 -10.93 17.34
CA SER A 97 -3.97 -12.17 16.79
C SER A 97 -3.01 -12.85 17.78
N THR A 98 -2.73 -12.23 18.92
CA THR A 98 -1.97 -12.87 20.00
C THR A 98 -2.88 -13.77 20.85
N PRO A 99 -2.35 -14.89 21.41
CA PRO A 99 -3.19 -15.89 22.09
C PRO A 99 -3.80 -15.38 23.42
N TYR A 100 -3.16 -14.44 24.10
CA TYR A 100 -3.60 -13.99 25.44
C TYR A 100 -4.85 -13.09 25.44
N PRO A 101 -4.98 -12.07 24.57
CA PRO A 101 -6.19 -11.26 24.48
C PRO A 101 -7.43 -12.05 24.04
N LEU A 102 -7.23 -13.06 23.17
CA LEU A 102 -8.29 -13.96 22.75
C LEU A 102 -8.88 -14.72 23.95
N LEU A 103 -8.02 -15.26 24.82
CA LEU A 103 -8.44 -15.94 26.05
C LEU A 103 -9.19 -14.99 27.00
N GLY A 104 -8.75 -13.74 27.12
CA GLY A 104 -9.43 -12.71 27.89
C GLY A 104 -10.84 -12.42 27.39
N ILE A 105 -11.02 -12.30 26.06
CA ILE A 105 -12.33 -12.08 25.43
C ILE A 105 -13.24 -13.29 25.63
N VAL A 106 -12.73 -14.52 25.46
CA VAL A 106 -13.50 -15.75 25.69
C VAL A 106 -13.95 -15.85 27.14
N ALA A 107 -13.06 -15.58 28.10
CA ALA A 107 -13.40 -15.58 29.52
C ALA A 107 -14.46 -14.52 29.86
N LEU A 108 -14.35 -13.32 29.28
CA LEU A 108 -15.34 -12.25 29.46
C LEU A 108 -16.71 -12.67 28.93
N ILE A 109 -16.77 -13.21 27.71
CA ILE A 109 -18.02 -13.72 27.11
C ILE A 109 -18.60 -14.81 28.02
N PHE A 110 -17.78 -15.74 28.51
CA PHE A 110 -18.21 -16.81 29.37
C PHE A 110 -18.80 -16.29 30.69
N VAL A 111 -18.15 -15.32 31.34
CA VAL A 111 -18.64 -14.69 32.57
C VAL A 111 -19.97 -13.96 32.33
N VAL A 112 -20.09 -13.21 31.23
CA VAL A 112 -21.31 -12.46 30.89
C VAL A 112 -22.46 -13.41 30.62
N VAL A 113 -22.25 -14.44 29.78
CA VAL A 113 -23.27 -15.45 29.47
C VAL A 113 -23.66 -16.24 30.72
N SER A 114 -22.69 -16.66 31.54
CA SER A 114 -22.98 -17.41 32.77
C SER A 114 -23.79 -16.57 33.76
N ARG A 115 -23.44 -15.29 33.95
CA ARG A 115 -24.22 -14.33 34.77
C ARG A 115 -25.64 -14.15 34.23
N TYR A 116 -25.80 -14.07 32.92
CA TYR A 116 -27.11 -13.87 32.29
C TYR A 116 -28.01 -15.11 32.42
N THR A 117 -27.45 -16.30 32.24
CA THR A 117 -28.17 -17.57 32.40
C THR A 117 -28.59 -17.80 33.85
N LEU A 118 -27.72 -17.51 34.82
CA LEU A 118 -28.04 -17.61 36.25
C LEU A 118 -29.16 -16.62 36.63
N LYS A 119 -29.07 -15.36 36.20
CA LYS A 119 -30.08 -14.34 36.48
C LYS A 119 -31.43 -14.64 35.80
N LYS A 120 -31.44 -15.29 34.64
CA LYS A 120 -32.68 -15.72 33.97
C LYS A 120 -33.32 -16.92 34.68
N GLY A 121 -32.52 -17.79 35.31
CA GLY A 121 -33.00 -18.89 36.14
C GLY A 121 -33.74 -18.42 37.39
N GLU A 122 -33.28 -17.34 38.03
CA GLU A 122 -33.92 -16.74 39.22
C GLU A 122 -35.21 -15.96 38.94
N SER A 123 -35.52 -15.65 37.67
CA SER A 123 -36.71 -14.87 37.28
C SER A 123 -37.90 -15.74 36.84
N ASN A 124 -37.72 -17.06 36.77
CA ASN A 124 -38.73 -18.02 36.31
C ASN A 124 -39.27 -18.92 37.46
N ASP A 125 -38.95 -18.57 38.71
CA ASP A 125 -39.51 -19.12 39.95
C ASP A 125 -40.32 -18.01 40.65
#